data_AF-A0A7Y3DMX1-F1
#
_entry.id   AF-A0A7Y3DMX1-F1
#
_cell.length_a   1.000
_cell.length_b   1.000
_cell.length_c   1.000
_cell.angle_alpha   90.00
_cell.angle_beta   90.00
_cell.angle_gamma   90.00
#
_symmetry.space_group_name_H-M   'P 1'
#
loop_
_entity.id
_entity.type
_entity.pdbx_description
1 polymer ?
#
loop_
_entity_poly.entity_id
_entity_poly.type
_entity_poly.pdbx_seq_one_letter_code
_entity_poly.pdbx_strand_id
1 'polypeptide(L)' 'MEAFPARGLRVLTGFALIISCFACSPKSMIKGRVMDAETHQPLSGVAVAIRWLENRLKSPSAKTVTFDAVQTLSDGQGVF' A
#
# COMPACT_ATOMS: atom_id res chain seq x y z
N MET A 1 -0.25 10.85 -48.86
CA MET A 1 -0.84 10.79 -47.51
C MET A 1 -1.10 9.33 -47.21
N GLU A 2 -0.14 8.67 -46.56
CA GLU A 2 -0.18 7.23 -46.28
C GLU A 2 -1.12 6.97 -45.09
N ALA A 3 -2.17 6.18 -45.33
CA ALA A 3 -3.15 5.80 -44.32
C ALA A 3 -2.57 4.68 -43.43
N PHE A 4 -2.25 5.00 -42.19
CA PHE A 4 -1.84 4.01 -41.19
C PHE A 4 -2.98 3.00 -40.95
N PRO A 5 -2.73 1.67 -41.07
CA PRO A 5 -3.80 0.69 -40.94
C PRO A 5 -4.24 0.55 -39.47
N ALA A 6 -5.53 0.79 -39.23
CA ALA A 6 -6.24 0.75 -37.95
C ALA A 6 -6.17 -0.60 -37.18
N ARG A 7 -5.45 -1.61 -37.70
CA ARG A 7 -5.22 -2.90 -37.02
C ARG A 7 -4.18 -2.83 -35.91
N GLY A 8 -3.14 -1.99 -36.04
CA GLY A 8 -2.11 -1.82 -34.99
C GLY A 8 -2.64 -1.14 -33.73
N LEU A 9 -3.65 -0.27 -33.90
CA LEU A 9 -4.21 0.51 -32.80
C LEU A 9 -4.95 -0.35 -31.78
N ARG A 10 -5.65 -1.41 -32.21
CA ARG A 10 -6.43 -2.31 -31.33
C ARG A 10 -5.57 -3.22 -30.47
N VAL A 11 -4.41 -3.65 -30.98
CA VAL A 11 -3.46 -4.49 -30.24
C VAL A 11 -2.80 -3.67 -29.12
N LEU A 12 -2.45 -2.41 -29.42
CA LEU A 12 -1.90 -1.48 -28.43
C LEU A 12 -2.90 -1.16 -27.30
N THR A 13 -4.19 -0.97 -27.62
CA THR A 13 -5.21 -0.75 -26.58
C THR A 13 -5.38 -1.98 -25.67
N GLY A 14 -5.39 -3.18 -26.25
CA GLY A 14 -5.47 -4.43 -25.48
C GLY A 14 -4.27 -4.63 -24.54
N PHE A 15 -3.05 -4.35 -25.04
CA PHE A 15 -1.84 -4.42 -24.22
C PHE A 15 -1.82 -3.37 -23.10
N ALA A 16 -2.24 -2.13 -23.37
CA ALA A 16 -2.32 -1.07 -22.37
C ALA A 16 -3.30 -1.42 -21.23
N LEU A 17 -4.44 -2.05 -21.57
CA LEU A 17 -5.46 -2.43 -20.60
C LEU A 17 -5.00 -3.58 -19.69
N ILE A 18 -4.25 -4.54 -20.23
CA ILE A 18 -3.64 -5.63 -19.45
C ILE A 18 -2.58 -5.08 -18.49
N ILE A 19 -1.70 -4.18 -18.95
CA ILE A 19 -0.68 -3.53 -18.09
C ILE A 19 -1.35 -2.74 -16.95
N SER A 20 -2.47 -2.05 -17.24
CA SER A 20 -3.22 -1.29 -16.24
C SER A 20 -3.83 -2.17 -15.13
N CYS A 21 -4.23 -3.42 -15.43
CA CYS A 21 -4.77 -4.33 -14.43
C CYS A 21 -3.69 -4.93 -13.51
N PHE A 22 -2.47 -5.16 -14.01
CA PHE A 22 -1.36 -5.67 -13.20
C PHE A 22 -0.71 -4.60 -12.30
N ALA A 23 -0.88 -3.32 -12.64
CA ALA A 23 -0.38 -2.21 -11.81
C ALA A 23 -1.20 -2.00 -10.52
N CYS A 24 -2.39 -2.61 -10.40
CA CYS A 24 -3.19 -2.60 -9.19
C CYS A 24 -2.72 -3.72 -8.24
N SER A 25 -1.46 -3.66 -7.81
CA SER A 25 -1.01 -4.49 -6.68
C SER A 25 -1.86 -4.10 -5.46
N PRO A 26 -2.48 -5.06 -4.75
CA PRO A 26 -3.25 -4.72 -3.56
C PRO A 26 -2.28 -4.15 -2.52
N LYS A 27 -2.30 -2.84 -2.35
CA LYS A 27 -1.77 -2.21 -1.14
C LYS A 27 -2.53 -2.86 0.02
N SER A 28 -1.85 -3.71 0.78
CA SER A 28 -2.42 -4.27 2.00
C SER A 28 -2.73 -3.10 2.92
N MET A 29 -4.01 -2.72 2.96
CA MET A 29 -4.47 -1.59 3.75
C MET A 29 -4.57 -2.04 5.20
N ILE A 30 -3.64 -1.57 6.02
CA ILE A 30 -3.71 -1.76 7.48
C ILE A 30 -4.69 -0.72 8.03
N LYS A 31 -5.65 -1.20 8.83
CA LYS A 31 -6.60 -0.37 9.57
C LYS A 31 -6.59 -0.80 11.02
N GLY A 32 -6.75 0.14 11.94
CA GLY A 32 -6.84 -0.16 13.36
C GLY A 32 -7.53 0.92 14.17
N ARG A 33 -7.56 0.71 15.48
CA ARG A 33 -8.17 1.64 16.44
C ARG A 33 -7.31 1.76 17.69
N VAL A 34 -7.09 2.99 18.15
CA VAL A 34 -6.39 3.30 19.41
C VAL A 34 -7.43 3.57 20.49
N MET A 35 -7.38 2.77 21.56
CA MET A 35 -8.32 2.80 22.67
C MET A 35 -7.58 2.92 24.00
N ASP A 36 -8.17 3.64 24.94
CA ASP A 36 -7.75 3.64 26.33
C ASP A 36 -8.08 2.29 26.99
N ALA A 37 -7.12 1.68 27.69
CA ALA A 37 -7.24 0.32 28.20
C ALA A 37 -8.14 0.20 29.43
N GLU A 38 -8.28 1.27 30.22
CA GLU A 38 -9.06 1.24 31.46
C GLU A 38 -10.52 1.64 31.20
N THR A 39 -10.71 2.65 30.36
CA THR A 39 -12.02 3.26 30.08
C THR A 39 -12.69 2.70 28.82
N HIS A 40 -11.94 1.99 27.99
CA HIS A 40 -12.36 1.53 26.65
C HIS A 40 -12.87 2.68 25.75
N GLN A 41 -12.41 3.91 25.97
CA GLN A 41 -12.75 5.07 25.15
C GLN A 41 -11.75 5.25 24.00
N PRO A 42 -12.17 5.79 22.84
CA PRO A 42 -11.28 6.05 21.73
C PRO A 42 -10.31 7.20 22.03
N LEU A 43 -9.05 7.04 21.63
CA LEU A 43 -8.03 8.08 21.78
C LEU A 43 -7.79 8.79 20.44
N SER A 44 -8.02 10.11 20.43
CA SER A 44 -7.83 10.98 19.27
C SER A 44 -6.45 11.64 19.28
N GLY A 45 -5.87 11.87 18.10
CA GLY A 45 -4.60 12.59 17.94
C GLY A 45 -3.36 11.78 18.36
N VAL A 46 -3.49 10.47 18.52
CA VAL A 46 -2.35 9.60 18.84
C VAL A 46 -1.55 9.34 17.56
N ALA A 47 -0.24 9.52 17.64
CA ALA A 47 0.67 9.20 16.55
C ALA A 47 0.82 7.68 16.39
N VAL A 48 0.47 7.17 15.21
CA VAL A 48 0.62 5.77 14.84
C VAL A 48 1.66 5.67 13.72
N ALA A 49 2.74 4.96 14.01
CA ALA A 49 3.80 4.67 13.04
C ALA A 49 3.83 3.17 12.77
N ILE A 50 3.65 2.79 11.51
CA ILE A 50 3.70 1.39 11.09
C ILE A 50 4.98 1.21 10.26
N ARG A 51 5.68 0.09 10.47
CA ARG A 51 6.93 -0.24 9.77
C ARG A 51 6.83 -1.62 9.14
N TRP A 52 7.14 -1.70 7.85
CA TRP A 52 7.13 -2.94 7.10
C TRP A 52 8.54 -3.50 7.09
N LEU A 53 8.69 -4.67 7.70
CA LEU A 53 9.97 -5.37 7.81
C LEU A 53 9.89 -6.67 7.01
N GLU A 54 10.76 -6.83 6.02
CA GLU A 54 10.95 -8.13 5.36
C GLU A 54 11.95 -8.94 6.18
N ASN A 55 11.50 -10.04 6.79
CA ASN A 55 12.42 -11.00 7.39
C ASN A 55 12.99 -11.89 6.27
N ARG A 56 14.17 -11.53 5.75
CA ARG A 56 14.88 -12.39 4.81
C ARG A 56 15.47 -13.59 5.56
N LEU A 57 14.65 -14.62 5.72
CA LEU A 57 15.12 -15.94 6.11
C LEU A 57 16.10 -16.41 5.01
N LYS A 58 17.40 -16.48 5.35
CA LYS A 58 18.56 -16.92 4.52
C LYS A 58 19.39 -15.80 3.86
N SER A 59 20.13 -15.05 4.67
CA SER A 59 21.49 -14.63 4.31
C SER A 59 22.31 -14.45 5.59
N PRO A 60 23.60 -14.86 5.65
CA PRO A 60 24.42 -14.77 6.86
C PRO A 60 24.73 -13.31 7.30
N SER A 61 24.20 -12.31 6.59
CA SER A 61 24.25 -10.92 6.98
C SER A 61 22.83 -10.46 7.33
N ALA A 62 22.52 -10.43 8.63
CA ALA A 62 21.27 -9.92 9.17
C ALA A 62 21.17 -8.39 8.97
N LYS A 63 20.88 -7.95 7.74
CA LYS A 63 20.44 -6.58 7.47
C LYS A 63 18.93 -6.58 7.36
N THR A 64 18.25 -6.22 8.45
CA THR A 64 16.84 -5.86 8.41
C THR A 64 16.68 -4.60 7.56
N VAL A 65 15.99 -4.72 6.42
CA VAL A 65 15.70 -3.57 5.54
C VAL A 65 14.28 -3.09 5.83
N THR A 66 14.12 -1.81 6.18
CA THR A 66 12.81 -1.16 6.17
C THR A 66 12.48 -0.82 4.72
N PHE A 67 11.37 -1.37 4.21
CA PHE A 67 10.96 -1.10 2.82
C PHE A 67 10.01 0.10 2.73
N ASP A 68 9.18 0.31 3.75
CA ASP A 68 8.21 1.40 3.80
C ASP A 68 7.86 1.78 5.25
N ALA A 69 7.46 3.03 5.45
CA ALA A 69 6.98 3.58 6.72
C ALA A 69 5.83 4.56 6.48
N VAL A 70 4.70 4.33 7.14
CA VAL A 70 3.53 5.21 7.11
C VAL A 70 3.31 5.75 8.52
N GLN A 71 3.10 7.07 8.60
CA GLN A 71 2.73 7.77 9.82
C GLN A 71 1.35 8.38 9.65
N THR A 72 0.50 8.26 10.66
CA THR A 72 -0.84 8.84 10.68
C THR A 72 -1.26 9.19 12.11
N LEU A 73 -2.32 9.97 12.24
CA LEU A 73 -2.95 10.31 13.51
C LEU A 73 -4.28 9.58 13.60
N SER A 74 -4.61 9.09 14.80
CA SER A 74 -5.95 8.57 15.06
C SER A 74 -7.01 9.68 15.05
N ASP A 75 -8.18 9.39 14.48
CA ASP A 75 -9.31 10.34 14.43
C ASP A 75 -10.09 10.44 15.76
N GLY A 76 -11.21 11.18 15.77
CA GLY A 76 -12.08 11.31 16.95
C GLY A 76 -12.76 10.01 17.40
N GLN A 77 -12.71 8.97 16.58
CA GLN A 77 -13.12 7.61 16.92
C GLN A 77 -11.90 6.72 17.20
N GLY A 78 -10.67 7.25 17.22
CA GLY A 78 -9.45 6.49 17.44
C GLY A 78 -8.98 5.68 16.22
N VAL A 79 -9.59 5.86 15.04
CA VAL A 79 -9.32 5.06 13.83
C VAL A 79 -8.10 5.59 13.07
N PHE A 80 -7.33 4.67 12.49
CA PHE A 80 -6.22 4.96 11.56
C PHE A 80 -6.18 3.98 10.37
#